data_AF-A0A2G2Z283-F1
#
_entry.id   AF-A0A2G2Z283-F1
#
_cell.length_a   1.000
_cell.length_b   1.000
_cell.length_c   1.000
_cell.angle_alpha   90.00
_cell.angle_beta   90.00
_cell.angle_gamma   90.00
#
_symmetry.space_group_name_H-M   'P 1'
#
loop_
_entity.id
_entity.type
_entity.pdbx_description
1 polymer ?
#
loop_
_entity_poly.entity_id
_entity_poly.type
_entity_poly.pdbx_seq_one_letter_code
_entity_poly.pdbx_strand_id
1 'polypeptide(L)'
;MARTIDTTITSNLSAIIRLMETGPKISQKYIEHPALFEGRKFDLRYIVLVRSMNPLEIFLAEVFWNYRGGLNHMNTPDFVKEFEKEHEVNRQDIHSRIRNMIKSAFKAAAAVHPDLHHSKSRAMYGVDVVLDCHFQPKLLEITYCPDCTRAVTYDTEAVVGGGGTVKGKDFYNYIFGSLPK
;
A
#
# COMPACT_ATOMS: atom_id res chain seq x y z
N MET A 1 8.45 -2.63 -14.47
CA MET A 1 7.16 -3.31 -14.69
C MET A 1 7.29 -4.75 -14.26
N ALA A 2 6.87 -5.09 -13.04
CA ALA A 2 6.58 -6.46 -12.67
C ALA A 2 5.09 -6.67 -12.94
N ARG A 3 4.75 -7.14 -14.14
CA ARG A 3 3.42 -7.71 -14.38
C ARG A 3 3.48 -9.13 -13.84
N THR A 4 2.40 -9.67 -13.28
CA THR A 4 2.22 -11.00 -12.63
C THR A 4 2.74 -12.24 -13.41
N ILE A 5 3.40 -12.02 -14.53
CA ILE A 5 4.23 -12.98 -15.27
C ILE A 5 5.17 -13.65 -14.26
N ASP A 6 5.07 -14.98 -14.18
CA ASP A 6 5.85 -15.86 -13.28
C ASP A 6 5.37 -15.97 -11.82
N THR A 7 4.11 -15.61 -11.51
CA THR A 7 3.46 -15.98 -10.23
C THR A 7 2.74 -17.33 -10.35
N THR A 8 3.06 -18.28 -9.46
CA THR A 8 2.40 -19.60 -9.39
C THR A 8 1.79 -19.81 -8.02
N ILE A 9 0.55 -20.29 -7.96
CA ILE A 9 -0.13 -20.71 -6.73
C ILE A 9 -0.23 -22.23 -6.76
N THR A 10 0.35 -22.91 -5.77
CA THR A 10 0.32 -24.38 -5.68
C THR A 10 0.45 -24.84 -4.23
N SER A 11 -0.18 -25.96 -3.91
CA SER A 11 0.01 -26.69 -2.65
C SER A 11 1.03 -27.85 -2.77
N ASN A 12 1.65 -28.01 -3.95
CA ASN A 12 2.61 -29.08 -4.21
C ASN A 12 4.05 -28.63 -3.96
N LEU A 13 4.68 -29.17 -2.91
CA LEU A 13 6.06 -28.85 -2.53
C LEU A 13 7.07 -29.12 -3.65
N SER A 14 6.95 -30.25 -4.36
CA SER A 14 7.83 -30.57 -5.49
C SER A 14 7.71 -29.56 -6.61
N ALA A 15 6.52 -29.02 -6.87
CA ALA A 15 6.33 -27.94 -7.83
C ALA A 15 7.00 -26.64 -7.34
N ILE A 16 6.87 -26.29 -6.06
CA ILE A 16 7.53 -25.11 -5.47
C ILE A 16 9.06 -25.18 -5.64
N ILE A 17 9.65 -26.34 -5.36
CA ILE A 17 11.11 -26.54 -5.48
C ILE A 17 11.57 -26.35 -6.93
N ARG A 18 10.81 -26.85 -7.90
CA ARG A 18 11.14 -26.71 -9.34
C ARG A 18 11.04 -25.28 -9.86
N LEU A 19 10.22 -24.42 -9.26
CA LEU A 19 10.14 -23.01 -9.65
C LEU A 19 11.45 -22.25 -9.43
N MET A 20 12.37 -22.77 -8.61
CA MET A 20 13.72 -22.19 -8.44
C MET A 20 14.58 -22.31 -9.71
N GLU A 21 14.25 -23.23 -10.62
CA GLU A 21 14.95 -23.40 -11.90
C GLU A 21 14.83 -22.15 -12.80
N THR A 22 13.80 -21.32 -12.61
CA THR A 22 13.58 -20.08 -13.37
C THR A 22 14.13 -18.83 -12.68
N GLY A 23 14.99 -19.01 -11.66
CA GLY A 23 15.65 -17.93 -10.93
C GLY A 23 15.09 -17.71 -9.51
N PRO A 24 15.63 -16.73 -8.75
CA PRO A 24 15.20 -16.47 -7.38
C PRO A 24 13.71 -16.16 -7.27
N LYS A 25 13.04 -16.77 -6.28
CA LYS A 25 11.60 -16.61 -6.01
C LYS A 25 11.36 -16.33 -4.52
N ILE A 26 10.29 -15.58 -4.25
CA ILE A 26 9.73 -15.46 -2.90
C ILE A 26 8.57 -16.45 -2.80
N SER A 27 8.61 -17.33 -1.81
CA SER A 27 7.47 -18.17 -1.45
C SER A 27 6.73 -17.51 -0.28
N GLN A 28 5.43 -17.29 -0.46
CA GLN A 28 4.56 -16.67 0.53
C GLN A 28 3.30 -17.51 0.69
N LYS A 29 2.83 -17.66 1.93
CA LYS A 29 1.53 -18.30 2.19
C LYS A 29 0.42 -17.54 1.44
N TYR A 30 -0.32 -18.24 0.61
CA TYR A 30 -1.47 -17.67 -0.09
C TYR A 30 -2.61 -17.35 0.89
N ILE A 31 -3.29 -16.23 0.66
CA ILE A 31 -4.47 -15.83 1.44
C ILE A 31 -5.68 -16.52 0.82
N GLU A 32 -6.04 -17.67 1.38
CA GLU A 32 -7.12 -18.55 0.88
C GLU A 32 -8.52 -17.95 1.04
N HIS A 33 -8.72 -17.16 2.10
CA HIS A 33 -9.98 -16.51 2.43
C HIS A 33 -9.78 -14.98 2.49
N PRO A 34 -9.65 -14.29 1.34
CA PRO A 34 -9.61 -12.83 1.31
C PRO A 34 -11.01 -12.25 1.56
N ALA A 35 -11.07 -10.99 2.00
CA ALA A 35 -12.28 -10.20 1.85
C ALA A 35 -12.60 -10.08 0.34
N LEU A 36 -13.88 -10.17 0.02
CA LEU A 36 -14.39 -10.03 -1.34
C LEU A 36 -15.24 -8.76 -1.40
N PHE A 37 -15.32 -8.13 -2.56
CA PHE A 37 -16.28 -7.07 -2.85
C PHE A 37 -17.02 -7.46 -4.11
N GLU A 38 -18.35 -7.49 -4.08
CA GLU A 38 -19.18 -8.03 -5.18
C GLU A 38 -18.73 -9.45 -5.61
N GLY A 39 -18.33 -10.28 -4.64
CA GLY A 39 -17.84 -11.64 -4.87
C GLY A 39 -16.45 -11.74 -5.52
N ARG A 40 -15.69 -10.64 -5.63
CA ARG A 40 -14.36 -10.61 -6.24
C ARG A 40 -13.28 -10.20 -5.26
N LYS A 41 -12.08 -10.78 -5.42
CA LYS A 41 -10.89 -10.35 -4.68
C LYS A 41 -10.46 -8.96 -5.14
N PHE A 42 -10.04 -8.13 -4.20
CA PHE A 42 -9.48 -6.81 -4.44
C PHE A 42 -8.21 -6.60 -3.59
N ASP A 43 -7.41 -5.61 -3.96
CA ASP A 43 -6.25 -5.13 -3.23
C ASP A 43 -6.39 -3.62 -2.96
N LEU A 44 -5.79 -3.19 -1.85
CA LEU A 44 -5.76 -1.81 -1.40
C LEU A 44 -4.35 -1.27 -1.59
N ARG A 45 -4.17 -0.23 -2.41
CA ARG A 45 -2.89 0.49 -2.50
C ARG A 45 -2.92 1.72 -1.60
N TYR A 46 -1.89 1.83 -0.80
CA TYR A 46 -1.53 3.08 -0.13
C TYR A 46 -0.32 3.68 -0.83
N ILE A 47 -0.39 4.96 -1.16
CA ILE A 47 0.80 5.72 -1.53
C ILE A 47 1.36 6.30 -0.24
N VAL A 48 2.57 5.86 0.10
CA VAL A 48 3.30 6.30 1.28
C VAL A 48 4.37 7.26 0.85
N LEU A 49 4.32 8.44 1.42
CA LEU A 49 5.30 9.48 1.21
C LEU A 49 6.16 9.62 2.45
N VAL A 50 7.46 9.37 2.28
CA VAL A 50 8.44 9.42 3.35
C VAL A 50 9.20 10.73 3.27
N ARG A 51 9.01 11.59 4.28
CA ARG A 51 9.74 12.85 4.42
C ARG A 51 11.02 12.71 5.22
N SER A 52 10.97 11.91 6.28
CA SER A 52 12.12 11.64 7.13
C SER A 52 12.01 10.23 7.69
N MET A 53 13.16 9.58 7.88
CA MET A 53 13.27 8.30 8.59
C MET A 53 13.74 8.48 10.04
N ASN A 54 14.28 9.66 10.38
CA ASN A 54 14.73 10.00 11.72
C ASN A 54 14.56 11.52 11.99
N PRO A 55 13.54 11.97 12.75
CA PRO A 55 12.41 11.18 13.22
C PRO A 55 11.55 10.68 12.04
N LEU A 56 10.86 9.56 12.22
CA LEU A 56 9.99 9.02 11.16
C LEU A 56 8.82 9.98 10.87
N GLU A 57 8.75 10.47 9.64
CA GLU A 57 7.71 11.36 9.14
C GLU A 57 7.16 10.79 7.82
N ILE A 58 5.93 10.27 7.88
CA ILE A 58 5.26 9.63 6.74
C ILE A 58 3.82 10.14 6.56
N PHE A 59 3.41 10.28 5.30
CA PHE A 59 2.09 10.70 4.86
C PHE A 59 1.47 9.58 4.04
N LEU A 60 0.17 9.37 4.17
CA LEU A 60 -0.54 8.33 3.44
C LEU A 60 -1.61 8.94 2.54
N ALA A 61 -1.67 8.43 1.32
CA ALA A 61 -2.78 8.63 0.41
C ALA A 61 -3.39 7.26 0.08
N GLU A 62 -4.70 7.14 0.23
CA GLU A 62 -5.44 5.95 -0.18
C GLU A 62 -5.77 6.02 -1.67
N VAL A 63 -5.33 5.01 -2.42
CA VAL A 63 -5.66 4.88 -3.85
C VAL A 63 -6.16 3.46 -4.09
N PHE A 64 -7.42 3.30 -4.46
CA PHE A 64 -7.96 1.97 -4.74
C PHE A 64 -7.60 1.58 -6.18
N TRP A 65 -6.83 0.50 -6.34
CA TRP A 65 -6.55 -0.08 -7.65
C TRP A 65 -7.46 -1.27 -7.81
N ASN A 66 -8.39 -1.15 -8.74
CA ASN A 66 -9.21 -2.27 -9.12
C ASN A 66 -8.59 -2.83 -10.41
N TYR A 67 -8.20 -4.11 -10.41
CA TYR A 67 -7.83 -4.81 -11.64
C TYR A 67 -8.61 -6.12 -11.79
N ARG A 68 -9.38 -6.14 -12.90
CA ARG A 68 -10.10 -7.24 -13.57
C ARG A 68 -11.62 -7.27 -13.35
N GLY A 69 -12.32 -6.55 -14.24
CA GLY A 69 -13.71 -6.83 -14.60
C GLY A 69 -14.75 -5.72 -14.37
N GLY A 70 -14.34 -4.45 -14.28
CA GLY A 70 -15.26 -3.30 -14.26
C GLY A 70 -15.05 -2.32 -13.11
N LEU A 71 -14.49 -2.80 -11.99
CA LEU A 71 -14.23 -1.99 -10.78
C LEU A 71 -13.21 -0.86 -11.00
N ASN A 72 -12.44 -0.86 -12.11
CA ASN A 72 -11.41 0.14 -12.46
C ASN A 72 -11.90 1.61 -12.50
N HIS A 73 -13.21 1.85 -12.38
CA HIS A 73 -13.84 3.16 -12.46
C HIS A 73 -14.47 3.65 -11.16
N MET A 74 -14.52 2.83 -10.10
CA MET A 74 -15.12 3.26 -8.84
C MET A 74 -14.15 4.19 -8.11
N ASN A 75 -14.63 5.36 -7.70
CA ASN A 75 -13.84 6.27 -6.88
C ASN A 75 -13.74 5.71 -5.45
N THR A 76 -12.64 5.98 -4.77
CA THR A 76 -12.35 5.60 -3.38
C THR A 76 -13.55 5.78 -2.43
N PRO A 77 -14.26 6.93 -2.38
CA PRO A 77 -15.38 7.11 -1.46
C PRO A 77 -16.56 6.21 -1.78
N ASP A 78 -16.83 5.95 -3.07
CA ASP A 78 -17.94 5.09 -3.49
C ASP A 78 -17.64 3.65 -3.13
N PHE A 79 -16.41 3.18 -3.38
CA PHE A 79 -15.97 1.85 -2.95
C PHE A 79 -16.12 1.67 -1.44
N VAL A 80 -15.62 2.62 -0.66
CA VAL A 80 -15.69 2.56 0.81
C VAL A 80 -17.13 2.45 1.27
N LYS A 81 -18.01 3.31 0.74
CA LYS A 81 -19.41 3.37 1.14
C LYS A 81 -20.15 2.06 0.84
N GLU A 82 -19.98 1.53 -0.36
CA GLU A 82 -20.63 0.27 -0.74
C GLU A 82 -20.00 -0.92 -0.02
N PHE A 83 -18.68 -0.93 0.23
CA PHE A 83 -18.00 -1.97 0.99
C PHE A 83 -18.43 -2.01 2.47
N GLU A 84 -18.51 -0.85 3.14
CA GLU A 84 -19.03 -0.77 4.51
C GLU A 84 -20.47 -1.28 4.60
N LYS A 85 -21.29 -0.98 3.58
CA LYS A 85 -22.68 -1.43 3.50
C LYS A 85 -22.80 -2.93 3.21
N GLU A 86 -21.98 -3.49 2.32
CA GLU A 86 -22.00 -4.92 1.95
C GLU A 86 -21.59 -5.80 3.14
N HIS A 87 -20.62 -5.37 3.94
CA HIS A 87 -20.03 -6.19 5.00
C HIS A 87 -20.41 -5.78 6.42
N GLU A 88 -21.18 -4.70 6.59
CA GLU A 88 -21.53 -4.14 7.90
C GLU A 88 -20.29 -3.85 8.78
N VAL A 89 -19.24 -3.33 8.15
CA VAL A 89 -17.94 -3.05 8.81
C VAL A 89 -17.71 -1.56 9.02
N ASN A 90 -16.83 -1.23 9.96
CA ASN A 90 -16.37 0.12 10.20
C ASN A 90 -15.02 0.38 9.50
N ARG A 91 -15.00 1.28 8.50
CA ARG A 91 -13.78 1.64 7.76
C ARG A 91 -12.72 2.27 8.66
N GLN A 92 -13.09 3.07 9.66
CA GLN A 92 -12.10 3.76 10.51
C GLN A 92 -11.25 2.77 11.29
N ASP A 93 -11.86 1.69 11.78
CA ASP A 93 -11.15 0.62 12.48
C ASP A 93 -10.18 -0.12 11.53
N ILE A 94 -10.66 -0.54 10.35
CA ILE A 94 -9.83 -1.19 9.32
C ILE A 94 -8.66 -0.27 8.92
N HIS A 95 -8.95 0.99 8.65
CA HIS A 95 -7.94 1.97 8.26
C HIS A 95 -6.92 2.22 9.38
N SER A 96 -7.35 2.30 10.64
CA SER A 96 -6.44 2.41 11.79
C SER A 96 -5.46 1.23 11.86
N ARG A 97 -5.95 0.00 11.67
CA ARG A 97 -5.12 -1.21 11.63
C ARG A 97 -4.12 -1.18 10.46
N ILE A 98 -4.54 -0.76 9.27
CA ILE A 98 -3.64 -0.60 8.11
C ILE A 98 -2.56 0.46 8.39
N ARG A 99 -2.93 1.63 8.91
CA ARG A 99 -1.98 2.70 9.27
C ARG A 99 -0.93 2.24 10.26
N ASN A 100 -1.35 1.48 11.28
CA ASN A 100 -0.43 0.92 12.27
C ASN A 100 0.51 -0.13 11.66
N MET A 101 0.01 -0.97 10.75
CA MET A 101 0.84 -1.93 10.00
C MET A 101 1.90 -1.21 9.16
N ILE A 102 1.50 -0.21 8.36
CA ILE A 102 2.42 0.58 7.51
C ILE A 102 3.46 1.30 8.38
N LYS A 103 3.03 2.00 9.43
CA LYS A 103 3.92 2.69 10.37
C LYS A 103 4.94 1.74 10.98
N SER A 104 4.52 0.54 11.36
CA SER A 104 5.41 -0.48 11.94
C SER A 104 6.45 -0.97 10.92
N ALA A 105 6.06 -1.18 9.67
CA ALA A 105 6.99 -1.57 8.61
C ALA A 105 8.09 -0.52 8.37
N PHE A 106 7.72 0.76 8.26
CA PHE A 106 8.68 1.84 8.06
C PHE A 106 9.54 2.10 9.31
N LYS A 107 8.98 1.97 10.52
CA LYS A 107 9.76 2.02 11.76
C LYS A 107 10.81 0.90 11.84
N ALA A 108 10.44 -0.32 11.48
CA ALA A 108 11.37 -1.45 11.47
C ALA A 108 12.51 -1.20 10.48
N ALA A 109 12.21 -0.73 9.26
CA ALA A 109 13.23 -0.37 8.28
C ALA A 109 14.17 0.74 8.79
N ALA A 110 13.63 1.79 9.40
CA ALA A 110 14.42 2.88 9.99
C ALA A 110 15.34 2.40 11.13
N ALA A 111 14.86 1.45 11.94
CA ALA A 111 15.62 0.89 13.06
C ALA A 111 16.76 -0.04 12.60
N VAL A 112 16.55 -0.83 11.55
CA VAL A 112 17.58 -1.75 11.00
C VAL A 112 18.64 -1.00 10.20
N HIS A 113 18.25 0.10 9.54
CA HIS A 113 19.14 0.86 8.65
C HIS A 113 19.13 2.36 8.97
N PRO A 114 19.65 2.78 10.14
CA PRO A 114 19.67 4.20 10.52
C PRO A 114 20.50 5.05 9.54
N ASP A 115 21.53 4.45 8.93
CA ASP A 115 22.44 5.12 7.98
C ASP A 115 21.76 5.50 6.65
N LEU A 116 20.59 4.91 6.34
CA LEU A 116 19.81 5.29 5.15
C LEU A 116 19.10 6.64 5.32
N HIS A 117 19.08 7.20 6.53
CA HIS A 117 18.51 8.52 6.73
C HIS A 117 19.43 9.62 6.17
N HIS A 118 18.85 10.49 5.35
CA HIS A 118 19.48 11.74 4.96
C HIS A 118 18.43 12.87 4.94
N SER A 119 18.79 14.04 5.46
CA SER A 119 17.86 15.16 5.65
C SER A 119 17.23 15.68 4.36
N LYS A 120 17.91 15.49 3.22
CA LYS A 120 17.44 15.86 1.87
C LYS A 120 16.76 14.72 1.11
N SER A 121 16.76 13.50 1.63
CA SER A 121 16.17 12.36 0.94
C SER A 121 14.67 12.29 1.19
N ARG A 122 13.92 12.14 0.10
CA ARG A 122 12.47 11.92 0.08
C ARG A 122 12.19 10.72 -0.80
N ALA A 123 11.16 9.95 -0.46
CA ALA A 123 10.81 8.79 -1.24
C ALA A 123 9.30 8.56 -1.22
N MET A 124 8.80 8.02 -2.32
CA MET A 124 7.43 7.57 -2.44
C MET A 124 7.40 6.07 -2.66
N TYR A 125 6.50 5.42 -1.93
CA TYR A 125 6.31 3.99 -1.98
C TYR A 125 4.85 3.65 -2.24
N GLY A 126 4.60 2.59 -3.00
CA GLY A 126 3.28 1.98 -3.11
C GLY A 126 3.22 0.78 -2.19
N VAL A 127 2.26 0.75 -1.29
CA VAL A 127 2.06 -0.35 -0.35
C VAL A 127 0.79 -1.09 -0.72
N ASP A 128 0.92 -2.36 -1.11
CA ASP A 128 -0.21 -3.22 -1.43
C ASP A 128 -0.63 -4.01 -0.20
N VAL A 129 -1.93 -3.93 0.09
CA VAL A 129 -2.56 -4.56 1.24
C VAL A 129 -3.76 -5.38 0.76
N VAL A 130 -3.90 -6.59 1.29
CA VAL A 130 -5.14 -7.38 1.19
C VAL A 130 -5.76 -7.50 2.56
N LEU A 131 -7.10 -7.50 2.61
CA LEU A 131 -7.84 -7.87 3.80
C LEU A 131 -8.17 -9.37 3.76
N ASP A 132 -8.02 -10.08 4.88
CA ASP A 132 -8.58 -11.42 5.01
C ASP A 132 -10.10 -11.37 5.28
N CYS A 133 -10.75 -12.53 5.36
CA CYS A 133 -12.19 -12.65 5.61
C CYS A 133 -12.65 -12.10 6.97
N HIS A 134 -11.70 -11.78 7.87
CA HIS A 134 -11.96 -11.09 9.14
C HIS A 134 -11.56 -9.61 9.08
N PHE A 135 -11.38 -9.08 7.87
CA PHE A 135 -10.97 -7.71 7.60
C PHE A 135 -9.64 -7.34 8.26
N GLN A 136 -8.75 -8.30 8.52
CA GLN A 136 -7.42 -8.02 9.04
C GLN A 136 -6.46 -7.73 7.89
N PRO A 137 -5.66 -6.65 7.97
CA PRO A 137 -4.75 -6.28 6.90
C PRO A 137 -3.55 -7.23 6.83
N LYS A 138 -3.18 -7.59 5.61
CA LYS A 138 -1.97 -8.33 5.26
C LYS A 138 -1.17 -7.51 4.27
N LEU A 139 0.08 -7.21 4.62
CA LEU A 139 1.03 -6.56 3.72
C LEU A 139 1.43 -7.54 2.61
N LEU A 140 1.30 -7.12 1.34
CA LEU A 140 1.73 -7.91 0.18
C LEU A 140 3.11 -7.47 -0.30
N GLU A 141 3.23 -6.19 -0.67
CA GLU A 141 4.49 -5.62 -1.16
C GLU A 141 4.61 -4.13 -0.82
N ILE A 142 5.86 -3.65 -0.81
CA ILE A 142 6.21 -2.24 -0.77
C ILE A 142 7.09 -1.95 -1.98
N THR A 143 6.59 -1.13 -2.90
CA THR A 143 7.25 -0.79 -4.16
C THR A 143 7.81 0.62 -4.11
N TYR A 144 9.08 0.81 -4.49
CA TYR A 144 9.66 2.14 -4.63
C TYR A 144 9.22 2.78 -5.96
N CYS A 145 8.93 4.09 -5.95
CA CYS A 145 8.45 4.85 -7.11
C CYS A 145 7.22 4.20 -7.80
N PRO A 146 6.09 4.09 -7.08
CA PRO A 146 4.86 3.55 -7.67
C PRO A 146 4.34 4.45 -8.80
N ASP A 147 3.52 3.90 -9.69
CA ASP A 147 2.73 4.73 -10.61
C ASP A 147 1.77 5.60 -9.79
N CYS A 148 1.91 6.90 -9.97
CA CYS A 148 1.21 7.92 -9.20
C CYS A 148 0.27 8.77 -10.05
N THR A 149 0.03 8.37 -11.30
CA THR A 149 -0.90 9.05 -12.21
C THR A 149 -2.29 9.24 -11.57
N ARG A 150 -2.68 8.36 -10.64
CA ARG A 150 -3.91 8.46 -9.84
C ARG A 150 -3.72 8.98 -8.41
N ALA A 151 -2.49 9.11 -7.92
CA ALA A 151 -2.23 9.67 -6.59
C ALA A 151 -2.46 11.19 -6.55
N VAL A 152 -2.23 11.88 -7.69
CA VAL A 152 -2.50 13.32 -7.84
C VAL A 152 -3.98 13.70 -7.82
N THR A 153 -4.89 12.74 -7.99
CA THR A 153 -6.34 13.02 -8.02
C THR A 153 -7.00 13.03 -6.64
N TYR A 154 -6.29 12.67 -5.56
CA TYR A 154 -6.88 12.48 -4.24
C TYR A 154 -6.12 13.21 -3.12
N ASP A 155 -6.86 13.75 -2.15
CA ASP A 155 -6.31 14.43 -0.98
C ASP A 155 -5.69 13.42 0.01
N THR A 156 -4.70 13.88 0.79
CA THR A 156 -3.81 13.02 1.59
C THR A 156 -3.75 13.47 3.04
N GLU A 157 -3.60 12.52 3.97
CA GLU A 157 -3.55 12.79 5.42
C GLU A 157 -2.18 12.43 6.01
N ALA A 158 -1.67 13.29 6.89
CA ALA A 158 -0.44 12.98 7.63
C ALA A 158 -0.72 11.94 8.71
N VAL A 159 0.14 10.92 8.80
CA VAL A 159 -0.01 9.85 9.80
C VAL A 159 0.98 10.00 10.95
N VAL A 160 2.12 10.65 10.72
CA VAL A 160 3.11 10.97 11.74
C VAL A 160 3.77 12.31 11.41
N GLY A 161 3.93 13.19 12.42
CA GLY A 161 4.67 14.46 12.26
C GLY A 161 3.85 15.75 12.39
N GLY A 162 2.56 15.68 12.76
CA GLY A 162 1.76 16.87 13.06
C GLY A 162 1.30 17.71 11.86
N GLY A 163 1.39 17.19 10.63
CA GLY A 163 0.89 17.86 9.43
C GLY A 163 -0.63 17.72 9.28
N GLY A 164 -1.30 18.78 8.79
CA GLY A 164 -2.71 18.73 8.39
C GLY A 164 -2.92 17.98 7.06
N THR A 165 -4.15 17.99 6.55
CA THR A 165 -4.50 17.43 5.22
C THR A 165 -3.73 18.15 4.10
N VAL A 166 -3.04 17.40 3.24
CA VAL A 166 -2.33 17.93 2.06
C VAL A 166 -3.16 17.61 0.82
N LYS A 167 -3.50 18.64 0.04
CA LYS A 167 -4.29 18.47 -1.18
C LYS A 167 -3.52 17.66 -2.22
N GLY A 168 -4.20 16.78 -2.95
CA GLY A 168 -3.56 15.86 -3.92
C GLY A 168 -2.73 16.57 -4.99
N LYS A 169 -3.20 17.72 -5.47
CA LYS A 169 -2.48 18.58 -6.42
C LYS A 169 -1.18 19.19 -5.86
N ASP A 170 -1.12 19.34 -4.54
CA ASP A 170 0.00 19.92 -3.80
C ASP A 170 0.89 18.82 -3.20
N PHE A 171 0.48 17.54 -3.30
CA PHE A 171 1.19 16.38 -2.75
C PHE A 171 2.64 16.29 -3.25
N TYR A 172 2.85 16.52 -4.55
CA TYR A 172 4.17 16.56 -5.16
C TYR A 172 4.96 17.83 -4.81
N ASN A 173 4.28 18.98 -4.83
CA ASN A 173 4.90 20.28 -4.59
C ASN A 173 5.32 20.47 -3.13
N TYR A 174 4.58 19.89 -2.18
CA TYR A 174 4.95 19.85 -0.77
C TYR A 174 6.25 19.08 -0.54
N ILE A 175 6.56 18.12 -1.42
CA ILE A 175 7.70 17.21 -1.29
C ILE A 175 8.96 17.69 -2.00
N PHE A 176 8.82 18.21 -3.22
CA PHE A 176 9.98 18.64 -4.01
C PHE A 176 10.11 20.15 -4.11
N GLY A 177 9.06 20.92 -3.82
CA GLY A 177 9.04 22.38 -3.96
C GLY A 177 9.76 23.15 -2.86
N SER A 178 10.24 22.48 -1.82
CA SER A 178 10.99 23.10 -0.70
C SER A 178 12.44 22.61 -0.56
N LEU A 179 13.01 22.00 -1.60
CA LEU A 179 14.47 21.88 -1.69
C LEU A 179 15.03 23.31 -1.93
N PRO A 180 15.87 23.87 -1.04
CA PRO A 180 16.59 25.08 -1.39
C PRO A 180 17.44 24.78 -2.64
N LYS A 181 17.43 25.71 -3.60
CA LYS A 181 18.38 25.71 -4.72
C LYS A 181 19.82 25.66 -4.22
#